data_AF-A0A0T6Z9B0-F1
#
_entry.id   AF-A0A0T6Z9B0-F1
#
_cell.length_a   1.000
_cell.length_b   1.000
_cell.length_c   1.000
_cell.angle_alpha   90.00
_cell.angle_beta   90.00
_cell.angle_gamma   90.00
#
_symmetry.space_group_name_H-M   'P 1'
#
loop_
_entity.id
_entity.type
_entity.pdbx_description
1 polymer ?
#
loop_
_entity_poly.entity_id
_entity_poly.type
_entity_poly.pdbx_seq_one_letter_code
_entity_poly.pdbx_strand_id
1 'polypeptide(L)'
;MSATAVSNPSPVSRKFRWLTAGIVLVAGIYSAGWFLAADQIEKRLTARLADGQAAGLGGECTNMDVRGFPFRIGLFCDKVHLDDTRHGTSASFGALRTAAQVYQPGHAVIELDGPAEIRASPGLNVFADWTLLHASVRATLSGVDRTSLTYDNLTGRVRLPLAGDGLGFGASHGELHLRQNGADLDAALSVDKLDLRPEEGPSYAPPATVAADLTFTDKAGWMATTPTPEMFRGSKGELRQLTLDLGSGMNAKLSGPFSVNDQGLISGEFSLTMTNIEAWRANLVKLIPDDANLVDNTANMLKALANGKDEATVKLNVRDGTAFLAFIPIGVLPTL
;
A
#
# COMPACT_ATOMS: atom_id res chain seq x y z
N MET A 1 -34.77 -36.48 71.08
CA MET A 1 -34.86 -36.39 69.61
C MET A 1 -34.14 -35.13 69.19
N SER A 2 -33.18 -35.28 68.28
CA SER A 2 -32.09 -34.33 68.01
C SER A 2 -32.56 -33.04 67.34
N ALA A 3 -32.08 -31.90 67.85
CA ALA A 3 -32.24 -30.61 67.22
C ALA A 3 -31.27 -30.48 66.04
N THR A 4 -31.80 -30.22 64.85
CA THR A 4 -31.06 -29.93 63.62
C THR A 4 -30.44 -28.54 63.72
N ALA A 5 -29.11 -28.48 63.80
CA ALA A 5 -28.36 -27.24 63.66
C ALA A 5 -28.38 -26.78 62.19
N VAL A 6 -29.11 -25.71 61.90
CA VAL A 6 -29.06 -25.04 60.60
C VAL A 6 -27.71 -24.32 60.50
N SER A 7 -26.86 -24.77 59.57
CA SER A 7 -25.58 -24.13 59.29
C SER A 7 -25.82 -22.73 58.72
N ASN A 8 -25.47 -21.71 59.49
CA ASN A 8 -25.50 -20.33 59.00
C ASN A 8 -24.44 -20.17 57.89
N PRO A 9 -24.81 -19.67 56.69
CA PRO A 9 -23.86 -19.49 55.61
C PRO A 9 -22.77 -18.51 56.05
N SER A 10 -21.50 -18.93 55.93
CA SER A 10 -20.36 -18.11 56.35
C SER A 10 -20.36 -16.76 55.63
N PRO A 11 -19.89 -15.66 56.25
CA PRO A 11 -19.88 -14.32 55.64
C PRO A 11 -19.07 -14.24 54.34
N VAL A 12 -18.18 -15.21 54.11
CA VAL A 12 -17.41 -15.40 52.86
C VAL A 12 -18.34 -15.76 51.70
N SER A 13 -19.36 -16.59 51.92
CA SER A 13 -20.32 -17.00 50.89
C SER A 13 -21.19 -15.84 50.39
N ARG A 14 -21.56 -14.91 51.28
CA ARG A 14 -22.35 -13.72 50.92
C ARG A 14 -21.52 -12.74 50.10
N LYS A 15 -20.26 -12.49 50.50
CA LYS A 15 -19.33 -11.64 49.74
C LYS A 15 -19.02 -12.23 48.37
N PHE A 16 -18.81 -13.54 48.27
CA PHE A 16 -18.63 -14.24 47.00
C PHE A 16 -19.86 -14.11 46.10
N ARG A 17 -21.09 -14.29 46.64
CA ARG A 17 -22.32 -14.09 45.87
C ARG A 17 -22.48 -12.67 45.32
N TRP A 18 -22.16 -11.64 46.10
CA TRP A 18 -22.20 -10.26 45.61
C TRP A 18 -21.13 -9.99 44.55
N LEU A 19 -19.93 -10.55 44.71
CA LEU A 19 -18.88 -10.47 43.70
C LEU A 19 -19.33 -11.15 42.40
N THR A 20 -19.87 -12.37 42.46
CA THR A 20 -20.41 -13.08 41.30
C THR A 20 -21.53 -12.28 40.63
N ALA A 21 -22.48 -11.74 41.41
CA ALA A 21 -23.56 -10.93 40.86
C ALA A 21 -23.02 -9.65 40.18
N GLY A 22 -22.01 -9.01 40.77
CA GLY A 22 -21.33 -7.86 40.17
C GLY A 22 -20.62 -8.21 38.87
N ILE A 23 -19.87 -9.33 38.83
CA ILE A 23 -19.21 -9.80 37.61
C ILE A 23 -20.23 -10.11 36.51
N VAL A 24 -21.32 -10.80 36.84
CA VAL A 24 -22.39 -11.11 35.88
C VAL A 24 -23.06 -9.84 35.37
N LEU A 25 -23.31 -8.86 36.24
CA LEU A 25 -23.88 -7.57 35.85
C LEU A 25 -22.95 -6.80 34.90
N VAL A 26 -21.66 -6.72 35.22
CA VAL A 26 -20.67 -6.05 34.37
C VAL A 26 -20.52 -6.77 33.03
N ALA A 27 -20.45 -8.11 33.04
CA ALA A 27 -20.41 -8.90 31.81
C ALA A 27 -21.67 -8.72 30.96
N GLY A 28 -22.85 -8.64 31.59
CA GLY A 28 -24.11 -8.37 30.92
C GLY A 28 -24.15 -6.98 30.28
N ILE A 29 -23.74 -5.94 31.00
CA ILE A 29 -23.63 -4.56 30.48
C ILE A 29 -22.64 -4.49 29.33
N TYR A 30 -21.47 -5.12 29.49
CA TYR A 30 -20.44 -5.18 28.44
C TYR A 30 -20.96 -5.87 27.19
N SER A 31 -21.66 -7.00 27.36
CA SER A 31 -22.22 -7.78 26.25
C SER A 31 -23.28 -6.96 25.52
N ALA A 32 -24.20 -6.34 26.25
CA ALA A 32 -25.19 -5.44 25.65
C ALA A 32 -24.53 -4.29 24.89
N GLY A 33 -23.51 -3.64 25.48
CA GLY A 33 -22.75 -2.58 24.82
C GLY A 33 -22.05 -3.04 23.54
N TRP A 34 -21.45 -4.24 23.54
CA TRP A 34 -20.79 -4.80 22.36
C TRP A 34 -21.78 -5.07 21.23
N PHE A 35 -22.91 -5.72 21.52
CA PHE A 35 -23.93 -6.01 20.50
C PHE A 35 -24.61 -4.75 19.96
N LEU A 36 -24.83 -3.73 20.80
CA LEU A 36 -25.31 -2.43 20.35
C LEU A 36 -24.31 -1.73 19.43
N ALA A 37 -23.02 -1.80 19.75
CA ALA A 37 -21.98 -1.25 18.89
C ALA A 37 -21.92 -1.97 17.53
N ALA A 38 -22.02 -3.30 17.52
CA ALA A 38 -22.05 -4.11 16.29
C ALA A 38 -23.23 -3.74 15.39
N ASP A 39 -24.45 -3.73 15.92
CA ASP A 39 -25.68 -3.32 15.20
C ASP A 39 -25.58 -1.89 14.65
N GLN A 40 -25.01 -0.97 15.43
CA GLN A 40 -24.86 0.42 15.01
C GLN A 40 -23.86 0.59 13.87
N ILE A 41 -22.80 -0.24 13.82
CA ILE A 41 -21.81 -0.24 12.73
C ILE A 41 -22.47 -0.72 11.44
N GLU A 42 -23.19 -1.84 11.48
CA GLU A 42 -23.91 -2.37 10.31
C GLU A 42 -24.87 -1.33 9.74
N LYS A 43 -25.75 -0.76 10.57
CA LYS A 43 -26.73 0.24 10.13
C LYS A 43 -26.08 1.47 9.51
N ARG A 44 -25.00 1.99 10.11
CA ARG A 44 -24.29 3.17 9.59
C ARG A 44 -23.59 2.86 8.28
N LEU A 45 -22.96 1.70 8.17
CA LEU A 45 -22.26 1.33 6.95
C LEU A 45 -23.25 1.14 5.80
N THR A 46 -24.36 0.42 6.03
CA THR A 46 -25.44 0.29 5.03
C THR A 46 -25.97 1.66 4.58
N ALA A 47 -26.22 2.57 5.52
CA ALA A 47 -26.68 3.92 5.19
C ALA A 47 -25.64 4.68 4.34
N ARG A 48 -24.34 4.60 4.70
CA ARG A 48 -23.26 5.25 3.95
C ARG A 48 -23.07 4.67 2.54
N LEU A 49 -23.22 3.36 2.38
CA LEU A 49 -23.17 2.72 1.06
C LEU A 49 -24.35 3.18 0.19
N ALA A 50 -25.54 3.31 0.76
CA ALA A 50 -26.72 3.83 0.07
C ALA A 50 -26.57 5.32 -0.33
N ASP A 51 -26.04 6.16 0.56
CA ASP A 51 -25.74 7.57 0.28
C ASP A 51 -24.70 7.70 -0.86
N GLY A 52 -23.66 6.86 -0.83
CA GLY A 52 -22.65 6.79 -1.88
C GLY A 52 -23.25 6.41 -3.23
N GLN A 53 -24.11 5.38 -3.26
CA GLN A 53 -24.79 4.94 -4.47
C GLN A 53 -25.64 6.05 -5.08
N ALA A 54 -26.35 6.83 -4.27
CA ALA A 54 -27.10 8.00 -4.73
C ALA A 54 -26.18 9.10 -5.32
N ALA A 55 -24.94 9.20 -4.85
CA ALA A 55 -23.91 10.10 -5.36
C ALA A 55 -23.08 9.53 -6.53
N GLY A 56 -23.45 8.35 -7.05
CA GLY A 56 -22.78 7.68 -8.16
C GLY A 56 -21.55 6.83 -7.77
N LEU A 57 -21.30 6.65 -6.48
CA LEU A 57 -20.29 5.77 -5.89
C LEU A 57 -20.96 4.61 -5.13
N GLY A 58 -21.37 3.58 -5.85
CA GLY A 58 -21.91 2.36 -5.27
C GLY A 58 -20.84 1.53 -4.57
N GLY A 59 -21.21 0.90 -3.46
CA GLY A 59 -20.41 -0.12 -2.82
C GLY A 59 -21.30 -1.21 -2.23
N GLU A 60 -20.91 -2.46 -2.40
CA GLU A 60 -21.62 -3.63 -1.87
C GLU A 60 -20.65 -4.49 -1.04
N CYS A 61 -21.11 -4.89 0.13
CA CYS A 61 -20.48 -5.89 0.99
C CYS A 61 -21.46 -7.05 1.13
N THR A 62 -21.23 -8.13 0.39
CA THR A 62 -22.13 -9.29 0.35
C THR A 62 -22.05 -10.06 1.67
N ASN A 63 -23.21 -10.42 2.22
CA ASN A 63 -23.34 -11.10 3.53
C ASN A 63 -22.60 -10.38 4.66
N MET A 64 -22.74 -9.05 4.70
CA MET A 64 -22.15 -8.20 5.74
C MET A 64 -22.53 -8.67 7.15
N ASP A 65 -21.53 -8.86 8.00
CA ASP A 65 -21.72 -9.31 9.38
C ASP A 65 -20.62 -8.74 10.30
N VAL A 66 -21.01 -8.23 11.47
CA VAL A 66 -20.08 -7.75 12.50
C VAL A 66 -19.86 -8.82 13.57
N ARG A 67 -18.63 -9.34 13.64
CA ARG A 67 -18.23 -10.40 14.56
C ARG A 67 -17.09 -9.96 15.47
N GLY A 68 -16.81 -10.77 16.50
CA GLY A 68 -15.61 -10.59 17.32
C GLY A 68 -15.78 -10.60 18.84
N PHE A 69 -17.00 -10.79 19.32
CA PHE A 69 -17.25 -10.82 20.75
C PHE A 69 -16.32 -11.81 21.49
N PRO A 70 -15.77 -11.46 22.66
CA PRO A 70 -15.91 -10.17 23.35
C PRO A 70 -14.82 -9.15 23.02
N PHE A 71 -13.69 -9.54 22.43
CA PHE A 71 -12.46 -8.73 22.48
C PHE A 71 -12.14 -7.95 21.21
N ARG A 72 -12.86 -8.21 20.11
CA ARG A 72 -12.66 -7.52 18.84
C ARG A 72 -14.01 -7.10 18.24
N ILE A 73 -13.96 -6.11 17.37
CA ILE A 73 -15.07 -5.73 16.51
C ILE A 73 -14.51 -5.76 15.09
N GLY A 74 -15.08 -6.61 14.25
CA GLY A 74 -14.62 -6.83 12.90
C GLY A 74 -15.80 -6.93 11.94
N LEU A 75 -15.66 -6.33 10.77
CA LEU A 75 -16.59 -6.41 9.66
C LEU A 75 -16.14 -7.53 8.72
N PHE A 76 -17.09 -8.39 8.34
CA PHE A 76 -16.86 -9.51 7.43
C PHE A 76 -17.79 -9.39 6.23
N CYS A 77 -17.24 -9.55 5.03
CA CYS A 77 -17.98 -9.67 3.77
C CYS A 77 -17.47 -10.91 3.03
N ASP A 78 -18.35 -11.64 2.36
CA ASP A 78 -17.93 -12.74 1.48
C ASP A 78 -17.38 -12.22 0.15
N LYS A 79 -17.85 -11.04 -0.28
CA LYS A 79 -17.42 -10.35 -1.50
C LYS A 79 -17.55 -8.84 -1.32
N VAL A 80 -16.64 -8.08 -1.94
CA VAL A 80 -16.72 -6.61 -2.01
C VAL A 80 -16.84 -6.18 -3.46
N HIS A 81 -17.79 -5.29 -3.74
CA HIS A 81 -17.95 -4.65 -5.05
C HIS A 81 -17.98 -3.13 -4.87
N LEU A 82 -17.29 -2.41 -5.74
CA LEU A 82 -17.28 -0.95 -5.82
C LEU A 82 -17.64 -0.55 -7.25
N ASP A 83 -18.47 0.46 -7.40
CA ASP A 83 -18.92 0.96 -8.70
C ASP A 83 -18.97 2.49 -8.69
N ASP A 84 -18.07 3.12 -9.44
CA ASP A 84 -18.05 4.55 -9.70
C ASP A 84 -18.63 4.82 -11.09
N THR A 85 -19.94 5.03 -11.12
CA THR A 85 -20.68 5.35 -12.34
C THR A 85 -20.31 6.70 -12.95
N ARG A 86 -19.69 7.61 -12.17
CA ARG A 86 -19.30 8.94 -12.66
C ARG A 86 -18.05 8.89 -13.51
N HIS A 87 -17.11 8.02 -13.12
CA HIS A 87 -15.85 7.81 -13.84
C HIS A 87 -15.85 6.52 -14.68
N GLY A 88 -16.94 5.75 -14.66
CA GLY A 88 -17.09 4.51 -15.41
C GLY A 88 -16.13 3.43 -14.95
N THR A 89 -15.88 3.36 -13.64
CA THR A 89 -14.90 2.44 -13.02
C THR A 89 -15.61 1.52 -12.05
N SER A 90 -15.37 0.22 -12.14
CA SER A 90 -15.87 -0.78 -11.20
C SER A 90 -14.72 -1.63 -10.69
N ALA A 91 -14.80 -2.08 -9.45
CA ALA A 91 -13.86 -3.03 -8.87
C ALA A 91 -14.62 -4.12 -8.11
N SER A 92 -14.12 -5.34 -8.15
CA SER A 92 -14.62 -6.44 -7.33
C SER A 92 -13.46 -7.19 -6.70
N PHE A 93 -13.68 -7.68 -5.50
CA PHE A 93 -12.70 -8.39 -4.69
C PHE A 93 -13.37 -9.59 -4.00
N GLY A 94 -12.56 -10.50 -3.47
CA GLY A 94 -13.02 -11.60 -2.63
C GLY A 94 -13.48 -11.15 -1.25
N ALA A 95 -13.35 -12.04 -0.28
CA ALA A 95 -13.80 -11.80 1.08
C ALA A 95 -13.01 -10.67 1.76
N LEU A 96 -13.72 -9.83 2.53
CA LEU A 96 -13.14 -8.77 3.35
C LEU A 96 -13.27 -9.14 4.81
N ARG A 97 -12.18 -9.00 5.56
CA ARG A 97 -12.13 -9.33 6.99
C ARG A 97 -11.39 -8.22 7.71
N THR A 98 -12.07 -7.53 8.62
CA THR A 98 -11.45 -6.48 9.43
C THR A 98 -11.43 -6.86 10.91
N ALA A 99 -10.53 -6.28 11.68
CA ALA A 99 -10.52 -6.43 13.12
C ALA A 99 -9.95 -5.20 13.83
N ALA A 100 -10.73 -4.61 14.73
CA ALA A 100 -10.29 -3.63 15.71
C ALA A 100 -10.38 -4.23 17.13
N GLN A 101 -9.33 -4.07 17.92
CA GLN A 101 -9.27 -4.65 19.28
C GLN A 101 -9.86 -3.67 20.29
N VAL A 102 -10.80 -4.13 21.14
CA VAL A 102 -11.48 -3.27 22.12
C VAL A 102 -10.49 -2.70 23.15
N TYR A 103 -9.44 -3.45 23.49
CA TYR A 103 -8.41 -3.04 24.45
C TYR A 103 -7.23 -2.28 23.81
N GLN A 104 -7.23 -2.11 22.48
CA GLN A 104 -6.22 -1.34 21.75
C GLN A 104 -6.92 -0.36 20.79
N PRO A 105 -7.60 0.67 21.31
CA PRO A 105 -8.31 1.63 20.48
C PRO A 105 -7.35 2.34 19.52
N GLY A 106 -7.83 2.61 18.31
CA GLY A 106 -7.04 3.22 17.25
C GLY A 106 -6.22 2.24 16.42
N HIS A 107 -6.16 0.95 16.76
CA HIS A 107 -5.53 -0.07 15.92
C HIS A 107 -6.57 -0.93 15.21
N ALA A 108 -6.50 -0.98 13.88
CA ALA A 108 -7.33 -1.86 13.07
C ALA A 108 -6.48 -2.55 12.00
N VAL A 109 -6.84 -3.81 11.71
CA VAL A 109 -6.28 -4.59 10.60
C VAL A 109 -7.38 -4.95 9.62
N ILE A 110 -7.00 -5.06 8.35
CA ILE A 110 -7.88 -5.35 7.24
C ILE A 110 -7.18 -6.40 6.39
N GLU A 111 -7.88 -7.45 6.03
CA GLU A 111 -7.45 -8.45 5.06
C GLU A 111 -8.49 -8.55 3.97
N LEU A 112 -8.03 -8.53 2.72
CA LEU A 112 -8.89 -8.57 1.54
C LEU A 112 -8.40 -9.69 0.62
N ASP A 113 -9.28 -10.60 0.26
CA ASP A 113 -8.93 -11.74 -0.56
C ASP A 113 -9.07 -11.42 -2.05
N GLY A 114 -8.20 -12.04 -2.85
CA GLY A 114 -8.34 -12.10 -4.30
C GLY A 114 -9.42 -13.10 -4.73
N PRO A 115 -9.72 -13.17 -6.04
CA PRO A 115 -9.16 -12.31 -7.07
C PRO A 115 -9.82 -10.92 -7.06
N ALA A 116 -9.06 -9.93 -7.49
CA ALA A 116 -9.56 -8.62 -7.85
C ALA A 116 -9.81 -8.52 -9.36
N GLU A 117 -10.92 -7.91 -9.73
CA GLU A 117 -11.18 -7.47 -11.09
C GLU A 117 -11.56 -5.99 -11.08
N ILE A 118 -10.78 -5.17 -11.76
CA ILE A 118 -10.96 -3.72 -11.87
C ILE A 118 -11.20 -3.39 -13.34
N ARG A 119 -12.30 -2.73 -13.65
CA ARG A 119 -12.66 -2.28 -14.99
C ARG A 119 -12.80 -0.77 -14.98
N ALA A 120 -12.16 -0.06 -15.90
CA ALA A 120 -12.33 1.37 -16.05
C ALA A 120 -12.60 1.73 -17.52
N SER A 121 -13.46 2.72 -17.72
CA SER A 121 -13.84 3.18 -19.05
C SER A 121 -12.87 4.25 -19.58
N PRO A 122 -12.49 4.21 -20.87
CA PRO A 122 -12.81 3.18 -21.84
C PRO A 122 -11.87 1.97 -21.71
N GLY A 123 -12.43 0.75 -21.54
CA GLY A 123 -11.82 -0.55 -21.84
C GLY A 123 -10.57 -1.01 -21.07
N LEU A 124 -10.14 -0.34 -20.00
CA LEU A 124 -9.11 -0.87 -19.10
C LEU A 124 -9.71 -2.02 -18.29
N ASN A 125 -9.07 -3.18 -18.31
CA ASN A 125 -9.42 -4.29 -17.43
C ASN A 125 -8.16 -4.84 -16.74
N VAL A 126 -8.17 -4.89 -15.41
CA VAL A 126 -7.10 -5.42 -14.58
C VAL A 126 -7.64 -6.60 -13.79
N PHE A 127 -7.00 -7.75 -13.96
CA PHE A 127 -7.20 -8.91 -13.10
C PHE A 127 -5.97 -9.07 -12.22
N ALA A 128 -6.17 -9.26 -10.93
CA ALA A 128 -5.08 -9.54 -10.00
C ALA A 128 -5.52 -10.60 -8.99
N ASP A 129 -4.57 -11.42 -8.54
CA ASP A 129 -4.79 -12.40 -7.49
C ASP A 129 -3.54 -12.49 -6.60
N TRP A 130 -3.74 -12.85 -5.34
CA TRP A 130 -2.69 -12.88 -4.32
C TRP A 130 -3.02 -13.90 -3.24
N THR A 131 -2.02 -14.33 -2.47
CA THR A 131 -2.24 -15.25 -1.34
C THR A 131 -2.56 -14.51 -0.04
N LEU A 132 -2.06 -13.29 0.10
CA LEU A 132 -2.34 -12.41 1.24
C LEU A 132 -2.33 -10.97 0.76
N LEU A 133 -3.31 -10.18 1.20
CA LEU A 133 -3.28 -8.72 1.17
C LEU A 133 -3.79 -8.23 2.51
N HIS A 134 -2.90 -7.59 3.27
CA HIS A 134 -3.12 -7.17 4.64
C HIS A 134 -2.80 -5.69 4.77
N ALA A 135 -3.69 -4.92 5.39
CA ALA A 135 -3.45 -3.54 5.75
C ALA A 135 -3.61 -3.34 7.27
N SER A 136 -2.82 -2.45 7.85
CA SER A 136 -2.97 -2.04 9.23
C SER A 136 -3.03 -0.52 9.34
N VAL A 137 -3.80 -0.01 10.29
CA VAL A 137 -3.88 1.40 10.61
C VAL A 137 -3.73 1.59 12.11
N ARG A 138 -2.94 2.59 12.50
CA ARG A 138 -2.84 3.08 13.87
C ARG A 138 -3.18 4.55 13.93
N ALA A 139 -4.19 4.87 14.71
CA ALA A 139 -4.65 6.21 14.99
C ALA A 139 -4.47 6.54 16.47
N THR A 140 -4.18 7.81 16.74
CA THR A 140 -4.12 8.41 18.07
C THR A 140 -5.26 9.45 18.17
N LEU A 141 -5.30 10.19 19.27
CA LEU A 141 -6.26 11.29 19.43
C LEU A 141 -6.04 12.44 18.43
N SER A 142 -4.84 12.56 17.83
CA SER A 142 -4.52 13.59 16.85
C SER A 142 -4.74 13.15 15.40
N GLY A 143 -5.20 11.91 15.17
CA GLY A 143 -5.45 11.37 13.84
C GLY A 143 -4.65 10.10 13.55
N VAL A 144 -4.53 9.75 12.27
CA VAL A 144 -3.79 8.56 11.83
C VAL A 144 -2.29 8.80 11.92
N ASP A 145 -1.60 8.00 12.74
CA ASP A 145 -0.15 8.07 12.95
C ASP A 145 0.61 7.16 11.96
N ARG A 146 0.09 5.95 11.71
CA ARG A 146 0.73 4.94 10.85
C ARG A 146 -0.26 4.17 10.03
N THR A 147 0.14 3.82 8.82
CA THR A 147 -0.54 2.83 7.99
C THR A 147 0.48 1.88 7.40
N SER A 148 0.10 0.62 7.21
CA SER A 148 0.86 -0.34 6.43
C SER A 148 -0.06 -1.09 5.48
N LEU A 149 0.50 -1.52 4.35
CA LEU A 149 -0.12 -2.42 3.40
C LEU A 149 0.95 -3.43 2.99
N THR A 150 0.63 -4.72 3.01
CA THR A 150 1.54 -5.80 2.61
C THR A 150 0.79 -6.80 1.75
N TYR A 151 1.44 -7.36 0.75
CA TYR A 151 0.89 -8.46 -0.06
C TYR A 151 1.90 -9.56 -0.30
N ASP A 152 1.41 -10.78 -0.55
CA ASP A 152 2.20 -11.94 -0.94
C ASP A 152 1.69 -12.57 -2.24
N ASN A 153 2.65 -12.96 -3.09
CA ASN A 153 2.43 -13.68 -4.35
C ASN A 153 1.40 -13.00 -5.27
N LEU A 154 1.54 -11.69 -5.47
CA LEU A 154 0.69 -10.95 -6.39
C LEU A 154 0.97 -11.38 -7.83
N THR A 155 -0.08 -11.72 -8.56
CA THR A 155 -0.02 -11.98 -10.00
C THR A 155 -1.21 -11.33 -10.68
N GLY A 156 -1.05 -10.93 -11.93
CA GLY A 156 -2.17 -10.31 -12.63
C GLY A 156 -1.90 -10.00 -14.08
N ARG A 157 -2.92 -9.44 -14.72
CA ARG A 157 -2.90 -9.01 -16.10
C ARG A 157 -3.65 -7.70 -16.25
N VAL A 158 -3.08 -6.79 -17.03
CA VAL A 158 -3.70 -5.54 -17.46
C VAL A 158 -3.99 -5.65 -18.96
N ARG A 159 -5.22 -5.39 -19.36
CA ARG A 159 -5.61 -5.26 -20.77
C ARG A 159 -6.00 -3.81 -21.04
N LEU A 160 -5.33 -3.21 -22.02
CA LEU A 160 -5.59 -1.85 -22.48
C LEU A 160 -6.40 -1.89 -23.78
N PRO A 161 -7.28 -0.90 -24.04
CA PRO A 161 -8.16 -0.92 -25.22
C PRO A 161 -7.43 -0.83 -26.55
N LEU A 162 -6.24 -0.22 -26.55
CA LEU A 162 -5.48 0.16 -27.74
C LEU A 162 -4.17 -0.64 -27.91
N ALA A 163 -3.80 -1.46 -26.92
CA ALA A 163 -2.69 -2.39 -27.04
C ALA A 163 -3.30 -3.77 -27.33
N GLY A 164 -2.91 -4.38 -28.46
CA GLY A 164 -3.48 -5.68 -28.88
C GLY A 164 -3.27 -6.79 -27.85
N ASP A 165 -2.11 -6.79 -27.18
CA ASP A 165 -1.73 -7.80 -26.21
C ASP A 165 -1.83 -7.26 -24.77
N GLY A 166 -2.28 -8.11 -23.84
CA GLY A 166 -2.28 -7.79 -22.42
C GLY A 166 -0.85 -7.74 -21.84
N LEU A 167 -0.69 -7.00 -20.73
CA LEU A 167 0.52 -6.96 -19.93
C LEU A 167 0.32 -7.84 -18.68
N GLY A 168 1.09 -8.91 -18.57
CA GLY A 168 1.20 -9.69 -17.34
C GLY A 168 2.14 -9.03 -16.34
N PHE A 169 1.79 -9.13 -15.06
CA PHE A 169 2.65 -8.70 -13.96
C PHE A 169 2.66 -9.72 -12.83
N GLY A 170 3.73 -9.73 -12.04
CA GLY A 170 3.81 -10.48 -10.80
C GLY A 170 4.84 -9.91 -9.84
N ALA A 171 4.67 -10.17 -8.55
CA ALA A 171 5.62 -9.82 -7.50
C ALA A 171 5.49 -10.81 -6.34
N SER A 172 6.60 -11.24 -5.76
CA SER A 172 6.55 -12.24 -4.68
C SER A 172 6.08 -11.65 -3.35
N HIS A 173 6.46 -10.42 -3.08
CA HIS A 173 6.11 -9.70 -1.86
C HIS A 173 6.10 -8.21 -2.15
N GLY A 174 5.31 -7.44 -1.41
CA GLY A 174 5.46 -6.00 -1.38
C GLY A 174 4.86 -5.40 -0.13
N GLU A 175 5.42 -4.28 0.29
CA GLU A 175 5.04 -3.56 1.49
C GLU A 175 5.08 -2.06 1.26
N LEU A 176 4.12 -1.36 1.86
CA LEU A 176 4.05 0.10 1.91
C LEU A 176 3.77 0.50 3.35
N HIS A 177 4.60 1.38 3.89
CA HIS A 177 4.48 1.92 5.24
C HIS A 177 4.46 3.44 5.17
N LEU A 178 3.46 4.05 5.78
CA LEU A 178 3.39 5.50 5.97
C LEU A 178 3.38 5.82 7.45
N ARG A 179 4.09 6.87 7.83
CA ARG A 179 4.19 7.32 9.22
C ARG A 179 4.28 8.84 9.30
N GLN A 180 3.52 9.45 10.21
CA GLN A 180 3.72 10.85 10.56
C GLN A 180 5.04 11.04 11.33
N ASN A 181 5.82 12.04 10.94
CA ASN A 181 7.05 12.43 11.60
C ASN A 181 7.03 13.93 11.88
N GLY A 182 6.38 14.33 12.97
CA GLY A 182 6.11 15.75 13.23
C GLY A 182 5.17 16.32 12.18
N ALA A 183 5.60 17.35 11.46
CA ALA A 183 4.87 17.93 10.33
C ALA A 183 5.05 17.14 9.02
N ASP A 184 6.04 16.26 8.96
CA ASP A 184 6.44 15.54 7.76
C ASP A 184 5.73 14.18 7.65
N LEU A 185 5.75 13.63 6.45
CA LEU A 185 5.28 12.27 6.15
C LEU A 185 6.46 11.41 5.70
N ASP A 186 6.77 10.37 6.46
CA ASP A 186 7.68 9.31 6.03
C ASP A 186 6.91 8.24 5.25
N ALA A 187 7.46 7.81 4.12
CA ALA A 187 6.94 6.72 3.29
C ALA A 187 8.07 5.74 2.97
N ALA A 188 7.84 4.46 3.24
CA ALA A 188 8.72 3.37 2.84
C ALA A 188 7.92 2.37 1.98
N LEU A 189 8.47 1.99 0.83
CA LEU A 189 7.87 1.06 -0.13
C LEU A 189 8.92 -0.01 -0.47
N SER A 190 8.54 -1.27 -0.55
CA SER A 190 9.37 -2.29 -1.19
C SER A 190 8.51 -3.27 -1.99
N VAL A 191 9.09 -3.79 -3.07
CA VAL A 191 8.49 -4.79 -3.96
C VAL A 191 9.59 -5.78 -4.35
N ASP A 192 9.36 -7.05 -4.07
CA ASP A 192 10.29 -8.13 -4.38
C ASP A 192 9.88 -8.89 -5.64
N LYS A 193 10.89 -9.17 -6.48
CA LYS A 193 10.75 -9.96 -7.72
C LYS A 193 9.60 -9.46 -8.61
N LEU A 194 9.50 -8.15 -8.79
CA LEU A 194 8.63 -7.53 -9.77
C LEU A 194 8.99 -8.04 -11.17
N ASP A 195 8.06 -8.75 -11.77
CA ASP A 195 8.15 -9.30 -13.11
C ASP A 195 7.09 -8.64 -14.00
N LEU A 196 7.54 -8.09 -15.13
CA LEU A 196 6.67 -7.55 -16.17
C LEU A 196 6.90 -8.35 -17.44
N ARG A 197 5.81 -8.82 -18.04
CA ARG A 197 5.85 -9.74 -19.18
C ARG A 197 4.68 -9.51 -20.12
N PRO A 198 4.82 -9.81 -21.42
CA PRO A 198 3.65 -9.92 -22.29
C PRO A 198 2.69 -11.00 -21.77
N GLU A 199 1.43 -10.96 -22.22
CA GLU A 199 0.45 -12.00 -21.90
C GLU A 199 0.94 -13.41 -22.32
N GLU A 200 1.64 -13.47 -23.45
CA GLU A 200 2.33 -14.68 -23.92
C GLU A 200 3.79 -14.35 -24.24
N GLY A 201 4.74 -15.06 -23.62
CA GLY A 201 6.17 -14.90 -23.90
C GLY A 201 7.04 -14.73 -22.65
N PRO A 202 8.36 -14.54 -22.84
CA PRO A 202 9.29 -14.33 -21.75
C PRO A 202 9.12 -12.93 -21.13
N SER A 203 9.53 -12.78 -19.88
CA SER A 203 9.64 -11.49 -19.20
C SER A 203 10.47 -10.49 -19.97
N TYR A 204 10.08 -9.21 -19.92
CA TYR A 204 10.81 -8.14 -20.60
C TYR A 204 12.22 -7.96 -20.01
N ALA A 205 12.33 -8.05 -18.69
CA ALA A 205 13.57 -7.92 -17.96
C ALA A 205 13.66 -9.00 -16.87
N PRO A 206 14.86 -9.23 -16.30
CA PRO A 206 14.98 -9.99 -15.07
C PRO A 206 14.07 -9.43 -13.96
N PRO A 207 13.48 -10.28 -13.09
CA PRO A 207 12.65 -9.82 -11.99
C PRO A 207 13.41 -8.83 -11.10
N ALA A 208 12.77 -7.71 -10.79
CA ALA A 208 13.36 -6.60 -10.08
C ALA A 208 12.95 -6.59 -8.60
N THR A 209 13.89 -6.35 -7.69
CA THR A 209 13.58 -5.89 -6.34
C THR A 209 13.75 -4.38 -6.27
N VAL A 210 12.72 -3.68 -5.82
CA VAL A 210 12.68 -2.21 -5.69
C VAL A 210 12.39 -1.87 -4.25
N ALA A 211 13.14 -0.94 -3.66
CA ALA A 211 12.81 -0.39 -2.36
C ALA A 211 13.05 1.12 -2.34
N ALA A 212 12.14 1.88 -1.75
CA ALA A 212 12.20 3.33 -1.67
C ALA A 212 11.89 3.80 -0.25
N ASP A 213 12.65 4.78 0.23
CA ASP A 213 12.46 5.47 1.50
C ASP A 213 12.48 6.99 1.26
N LEU A 214 11.36 7.63 1.58
CA LEU A 214 11.04 9.01 1.24
C LEU A 214 10.53 9.76 2.47
N THR A 215 10.83 11.05 2.53
CA THR A 215 10.16 12.01 3.43
C THR A 215 9.54 13.12 2.60
N PHE A 216 8.26 13.41 2.81
CA PHE A 216 7.59 14.58 2.27
C PHE A 216 7.45 15.66 3.35
N THR A 217 7.97 16.85 3.06
CA THR A 217 8.00 17.96 4.01
C THR A 217 6.63 18.60 4.19
N ASP A 218 6.21 18.82 5.44
CA ASP A 218 4.92 19.45 5.81
C ASP A 218 3.68 18.71 5.25
N LYS A 219 3.80 17.40 5.00
CA LYS A 219 2.72 16.56 4.41
C LYS A 219 2.12 15.53 5.36
N ALA A 220 2.31 15.63 6.68
CA ALA A 220 1.69 14.73 7.66
C ALA A 220 0.15 14.62 7.50
N GLY A 221 -0.50 15.71 7.06
CA GLY A 221 -1.94 15.77 6.83
C GLY A 221 -2.47 14.82 5.73
N TRP A 222 -1.62 14.33 4.82
CA TRP A 222 -2.03 13.38 3.77
C TRP A 222 -2.55 12.06 4.32
N MET A 223 -2.15 11.69 5.55
CA MET A 223 -2.65 10.50 6.25
C MET A 223 -4.16 10.53 6.53
N ALA A 224 -4.77 11.71 6.53
CA ALA A 224 -6.20 11.89 6.79
C ALA A 224 -7.03 12.12 5.51
N THR A 225 -6.40 12.08 4.33
CA THR A 225 -7.04 12.40 3.05
C THR A 225 -7.07 11.20 2.13
N THR A 226 -8.11 11.10 1.30
CA THR A 226 -8.11 10.16 0.17
C THR A 226 -7.02 10.58 -0.82
N PRO A 227 -6.12 9.67 -1.24
CA PRO A 227 -5.11 9.97 -2.25
C PRO A 227 -5.74 10.46 -3.56
N THR A 228 -5.15 11.48 -4.16
CA THR A 228 -5.52 11.97 -5.50
C THR A 228 -4.28 12.05 -6.38
N PRO A 229 -4.38 11.90 -7.71
CA PRO A 229 -3.23 12.02 -8.60
C PRO A 229 -2.47 13.33 -8.40
N GLU A 230 -3.18 14.44 -8.19
CA GLU A 230 -2.60 15.77 -8.07
C GLU A 230 -1.95 16.05 -6.71
N MET A 231 -2.06 15.14 -5.73
CA MET A 231 -1.64 15.42 -4.36
C MET A 231 -0.14 15.73 -4.25
N PHE A 232 0.67 15.20 -5.16
CA PHE A 232 2.12 15.41 -5.18
C PHE A 232 2.54 16.79 -5.71
N ARG A 233 1.65 17.52 -6.39
CA ARG A 233 1.98 18.84 -6.96
C ARG A 233 2.29 19.87 -5.87
N GLY A 234 3.33 20.66 -6.10
CA GLY A 234 3.85 21.62 -5.11
C GLY A 234 4.42 20.97 -3.84
N SER A 235 4.69 19.67 -3.87
CA SER A 235 5.35 18.96 -2.77
C SER A 235 6.87 19.02 -2.90
N LYS A 236 7.56 18.75 -1.79
CA LYS A 236 9.01 18.63 -1.73
C LYS A 236 9.38 17.61 -0.66
N GLY A 237 10.59 17.10 -0.72
CA GLY A 237 11.02 16.06 0.18
C GLY A 237 12.46 15.62 -0.03
N GLU A 238 12.80 14.56 0.67
CA GLU A 238 14.08 13.87 0.57
C GLU A 238 13.82 12.42 0.14
N LEU A 239 14.47 11.98 -0.94
CA LEU A 239 14.62 10.56 -1.24
C LEU A 239 15.83 10.06 -0.45
N ARG A 240 15.59 9.46 0.72
CA ARG A 240 16.65 8.93 1.57
C ARG A 240 17.39 7.81 0.84
N GLN A 241 16.65 6.92 0.21
CA GLN A 241 17.21 5.83 -0.59
C GLN A 241 16.16 5.24 -1.52
N LEU A 242 16.51 5.07 -2.79
CA LEU A 242 15.83 4.19 -3.74
C LEU A 242 16.84 3.14 -4.20
N THR A 243 16.49 1.87 -4.11
CA THR A 243 17.31 0.76 -4.62
C THR A 243 16.57 0.00 -5.69
N LEU A 244 17.30 -0.41 -6.73
CA LEU A 244 16.84 -1.30 -7.78
C LEU A 244 17.86 -2.43 -7.94
N ASP A 245 17.43 -3.67 -7.76
CA ASP A 245 18.22 -4.88 -7.97
C ASP A 245 17.56 -5.74 -9.05
N LEU A 246 18.23 -5.94 -10.19
CA LEU A 246 17.75 -6.80 -11.29
C LEU A 246 18.38 -8.21 -11.26
N GLY A 247 19.00 -8.58 -10.14
CA GLY A 247 19.80 -9.79 -10.00
C GLY A 247 21.14 -9.69 -10.74
N SER A 248 21.93 -10.77 -10.66
CA SER A 248 23.23 -10.87 -11.37
C SER A 248 24.20 -9.72 -11.09
N GLY A 249 24.09 -9.07 -9.92
CA GLY A 249 24.95 -7.93 -9.53
C GLY A 249 24.55 -6.57 -10.11
N MET A 250 23.46 -6.49 -10.89
CA MET A 250 22.90 -5.22 -11.37
C MET A 250 22.16 -4.51 -10.25
N ASN A 251 22.87 -3.66 -9.51
CA ASN A 251 22.28 -2.82 -8.47
C ASN A 251 22.40 -1.35 -8.85
N ALA A 252 21.36 -0.58 -8.56
CA ALA A 252 21.38 0.86 -8.60
C ALA A 252 20.84 1.41 -7.27
N LYS A 253 21.44 2.51 -6.79
CA LYS A 253 21.01 3.25 -5.60
C LYS A 253 20.92 4.73 -5.94
N LEU A 254 19.81 5.35 -5.60
CA LEU A 254 19.56 6.78 -5.82
C LEU A 254 19.16 7.45 -4.51
N SER A 255 19.69 8.64 -4.22
CA SER A 255 19.27 9.45 -3.07
C SER A 255 19.43 10.93 -3.34
N GLY A 256 18.67 11.76 -2.64
CA GLY A 256 18.80 13.22 -2.69
C GLY A 256 17.47 13.97 -2.53
N PRO A 257 17.53 15.30 -2.39
CA PRO A 257 16.35 16.15 -2.26
C PRO A 257 15.59 16.24 -3.58
N PHE A 258 14.27 16.35 -3.48
CA PHE A 258 13.40 16.58 -4.62
C PHE A 258 12.33 17.64 -4.32
N SER A 259 11.80 18.19 -5.40
CA SER A 259 10.64 19.05 -5.42
C SER A 259 9.78 18.69 -6.63
N VAL A 260 8.47 18.89 -6.51
CA VAL A 260 7.49 18.64 -7.56
C VAL A 260 6.79 19.97 -7.83
N ASN A 261 6.88 20.46 -9.06
CA ASN A 261 6.23 21.71 -9.42
C ASN A 261 4.70 21.53 -9.61
N ASP A 262 3.99 22.61 -9.93
CA ASP A 262 2.53 22.60 -10.09
C ASP A 262 2.05 21.78 -11.31
N GLN A 263 2.97 21.39 -12.20
CA GLN A 263 2.69 20.53 -13.35
C GLN A 263 2.99 19.04 -13.06
N GLY A 264 3.42 18.71 -11.84
CA GLY A 264 3.79 17.34 -11.48
C GLY A 264 5.21 16.95 -11.92
N LEU A 265 6.03 17.91 -12.37
CA LEU A 265 7.39 17.63 -12.82
C LEU A 265 8.39 17.70 -11.66
N ILE A 266 9.24 16.68 -11.56
CA ILE A 266 10.25 16.56 -10.51
C ILE A 266 11.47 17.42 -10.85
N SER A 267 12.04 18.10 -9.84
CA SER A 267 13.36 18.73 -9.89
C SER A 267 14.15 18.38 -8.63
N GLY A 268 15.47 18.17 -8.76
CA GLY A 268 16.32 17.77 -7.64
C GLY A 268 17.75 17.45 -8.04
N GLU A 269 18.63 17.33 -7.04
CA GLU A 269 19.99 16.84 -7.20
C GLU A 269 20.08 15.45 -6.56
N PHE A 270 20.40 14.44 -7.36
CA PHE A 270 20.46 13.05 -6.89
C PHE A 270 21.86 12.47 -7.02
N SER A 271 22.26 11.67 -6.05
CA SER A 271 23.44 10.80 -6.14
C SER A 271 22.99 9.43 -6.62
N LEU A 272 23.46 9.02 -7.80
CA LEU A 272 23.22 7.69 -8.37
C LEU A 272 24.49 6.85 -8.25
N THR A 273 24.40 5.70 -7.60
CA THR A 273 25.44 4.66 -7.60
C THR A 273 24.93 3.45 -8.38
N MET A 274 25.71 2.94 -9.32
CA MET A 274 25.40 1.75 -10.12
C MET A 274 26.54 0.75 -10.04
N THR A 275 26.21 -0.54 -9.86
CA THR A 275 27.15 -1.66 -9.95
C THR A 275 26.84 -2.52 -11.16
N ASN A 276 27.88 -3.12 -11.74
CA ASN A 276 27.80 -4.00 -12.92
C ASN A 276 27.23 -3.27 -14.16
N ILE A 277 27.86 -2.15 -14.52
CA ILE A 277 27.45 -1.26 -15.62
C ILE A 277 27.36 -2.03 -16.95
N GLU A 278 28.26 -2.98 -17.20
CA GLU A 278 28.21 -3.81 -18.42
C GLU A 278 26.95 -4.70 -18.48
N ALA A 279 26.53 -5.28 -17.35
CA ALA A 279 25.28 -6.04 -17.32
C ALA A 279 24.06 -5.14 -17.53
N TRP A 280 24.06 -3.93 -16.96
CA TRP A 280 23.02 -2.92 -17.24
C TRP A 280 22.95 -2.59 -18.73
N ARG A 281 24.09 -2.27 -19.35
CA ARG A 281 24.21 -1.98 -20.78
C ARG A 281 23.66 -3.13 -21.62
N ALA A 282 24.11 -4.36 -21.37
CA ALA A 282 23.71 -5.53 -22.14
C ALA A 282 22.21 -5.84 -22.06
N ASN A 283 21.54 -5.52 -20.94
CA ASN A 283 20.10 -5.70 -20.79
C ASN A 283 19.31 -4.52 -21.40
N LEU A 284 19.76 -3.28 -21.20
CA LEU A 284 19.10 -2.11 -21.77
C LEU A 284 19.12 -2.10 -23.30
N VAL A 285 20.23 -2.48 -23.94
CA VAL A 285 20.30 -2.60 -25.41
C VAL A 285 19.28 -3.62 -25.97
N LYS A 286 18.93 -4.66 -25.20
CA LYS A 286 17.88 -5.61 -25.61
C LYS A 286 16.47 -5.05 -25.45
N LEU A 287 16.27 -4.21 -24.44
CA LEU A 287 14.97 -3.61 -24.11
C LEU A 287 14.63 -2.42 -25.03
N ILE A 288 15.61 -1.58 -25.33
CA ILE A 288 15.48 -0.35 -26.13
C ILE A 288 16.51 -0.34 -27.26
N PRO A 289 16.38 -1.23 -28.26
CA PRO A 289 17.37 -1.40 -29.33
C PRO A 289 17.58 -0.13 -30.16
N ASP A 290 16.54 0.70 -30.31
CA ASP A 290 16.60 1.96 -31.07
C ASP A 290 17.55 2.98 -30.42
N ASP A 291 17.74 2.90 -29.10
CA ASP A 291 18.61 3.79 -28.32
C ASP A 291 19.95 3.14 -27.94
N ALA A 292 20.32 2.01 -28.57
CA ALA A 292 21.52 1.26 -28.23
C ALA A 292 22.81 2.12 -28.21
N ASN A 293 22.94 3.05 -29.16
CA ASN A 293 24.08 3.97 -29.20
C ASN A 293 24.15 4.90 -27.97
N LEU A 294 22.99 5.40 -27.51
CA LEU A 294 22.92 6.24 -26.31
C LEU A 294 23.29 5.43 -25.06
N VAL A 295 22.76 4.21 -24.95
CA VAL A 295 23.07 3.28 -23.86
C VAL A 295 24.57 2.98 -23.80
N ASP A 296 25.16 2.63 -24.95
CA ASP A 296 26.58 2.32 -25.09
C ASP A 296 27.48 3.51 -24.73
N ASN A 297 27.17 4.70 -25.24
CA ASN A 297 27.91 5.92 -24.95
C ASN A 297 27.84 6.28 -23.46
N THR A 298 26.67 6.13 -22.85
CA THR A 298 26.46 6.41 -21.42
C THR A 298 27.24 5.42 -20.56
N ALA A 299 27.19 4.12 -20.87
CA ALA A 299 27.95 3.10 -20.16
C ALA A 299 29.46 3.33 -20.23
N ASN A 300 29.98 3.65 -21.42
CA ASN A 300 31.39 3.98 -21.61
C ASN A 300 31.81 5.22 -20.82
N MET A 301 30.97 6.27 -20.80
CA MET A 301 31.21 7.47 -20.02
C MET A 301 31.24 7.18 -18.51
N LEU A 302 30.28 6.42 -17.99
CA LEU A 302 30.24 6.04 -16.57
C LEU A 302 31.51 5.27 -16.16
N LYS A 303 31.94 4.31 -16.97
CA LYS A 303 33.19 3.56 -16.72
C LYS A 303 34.41 4.46 -16.78
N ALA A 304 34.47 5.41 -17.73
CA ALA A 304 35.57 6.36 -17.82
C ALA A 304 35.66 7.24 -16.56
N LEU A 305 34.53 7.74 -16.06
CA LEU A 305 34.44 8.50 -14.80
C LEU A 305 34.84 7.67 -13.58
N ALA A 306 34.62 6.35 -13.64
CA ALA A 306 34.98 5.41 -12.59
C ALA A 306 36.39 4.80 -12.72
N ASN A 307 37.28 5.39 -13.51
CA ASN A 307 38.64 4.88 -13.78
C ASN A 307 38.64 3.44 -14.30
N GLY A 308 37.71 3.11 -15.19
CA GLY A 308 37.56 1.80 -15.82
C GLY A 308 36.87 0.73 -14.97
N LYS A 309 36.45 1.06 -13.74
CA LYS A 309 35.69 0.14 -12.89
C LYS A 309 34.28 -0.07 -13.44
N ASP A 310 33.73 -1.25 -13.17
CA ASP A 310 32.37 -1.63 -13.53
C ASP A 310 31.34 -1.21 -12.44
N GLU A 311 31.60 -0.07 -11.81
CA GLU A 311 30.78 0.57 -10.79
C GLU A 311 31.04 2.07 -10.85
N ALA A 312 30.01 2.90 -10.79
CA ALA A 312 30.14 4.35 -10.81
C ALA A 312 29.17 5.02 -9.83
N THR A 313 29.63 6.10 -9.21
CA THR A 313 28.77 7.04 -8.48
C THR A 313 28.80 8.39 -9.17
N VAL A 314 27.65 8.88 -9.60
CA VAL A 314 27.49 10.12 -10.35
C VAL A 314 26.42 11.02 -9.75
N LYS A 315 26.54 12.32 -9.99
CA LYS A 315 25.49 13.28 -9.65
C LYS A 315 24.57 13.49 -10.84
N LEU A 316 23.28 13.30 -10.63
CA LEU A 316 22.21 13.59 -11.56
C LEU A 316 21.51 14.88 -11.16
N ASN A 317 21.36 15.79 -12.11
CA ASN A 317 20.56 17.00 -11.93
C ASN A 317 19.25 16.81 -12.69
N VAL A 318 18.12 16.87 -12.00
CA VAL A 318 16.81 16.83 -12.63
C VAL A 318 16.20 18.22 -12.61
N ARG A 319 15.77 18.70 -13.78
CA ARG A 319 15.13 20.02 -13.94
C ARG A 319 13.85 19.84 -14.73
N ASP A 320 12.73 20.14 -14.10
CA ASP A 320 11.38 20.07 -14.68
C ASP A 320 11.15 18.74 -15.43
N GLY A 321 11.46 17.63 -14.76
CA GLY A 321 11.32 16.28 -15.26
C GLY A 321 12.45 15.79 -16.17
N THR A 322 13.34 16.66 -16.65
CA THR A 322 14.48 16.22 -17.49
C THR A 322 15.70 15.92 -16.62
N ALA A 323 16.23 14.69 -16.72
CA ALA A 323 17.42 14.25 -16.01
C ALA A 323 18.69 14.52 -16.82
N PHE A 324 19.70 15.08 -16.17
CA PHE A 324 20.99 15.43 -16.74
C PHE A 324 22.12 14.76 -15.98
N LEU A 325 23.05 14.16 -16.73
CA LEU A 325 24.36 13.77 -16.23
C LEU A 325 25.38 14.82 -16.69
N ALA A 326 25.87 15.62 -15.75
CA ALA A 326 26.56 16.88 -16.03
C ALA A 326 25.71 17.82 -16.92
N PHE A 327 26.02 17.93 -18.22
CA PHE A 327 25.30 18.75 -19.20
C PHE A 327 24.55 17.91 -20.25
N ILE A 328 24.62 16.58 -20.18
CA ILE A 328 24.04 15.67 -21.16
C ILE A 328 22.66 15.23 -20.67
N PRO A 329 21.57 15.45 -21.44
CA PRO A 329 20.26 14.92 -21.11
C PRO A 329 20.27 13.40 -21.26
N ILE A 330 19.85 12.68 -20.22
CA ILE A 330 19.85 11.21 -20.19
C ILE A 330 18.43 10.62 -20.19
N GLY A 331 17.40 11.44 -19.97
CA GLY A 331 16.02 10.98 -20.00
C GLY A 331 15.02 12.01 -19.48
N VAL A 332 13.74 11.70 -19.67
CA VAL A 332 12.61 12.48 -19.16
C VAL A 332 11.81 11.60 -18.21
N LEU A 333 11.56 12.09 -17.00
CA LEU A 333 10.73 11.46 -15.99
C LEU A 333 9.25 11.72 -16.29
N PRO A 334 8.35 10.77 -15.99
CA PRO A 334 6.92 10.99 -16.09
C PRO A 334 6.44 12.04 -15.08
N THR A 335 5.32 12.70 -15.39
CA THR A 335 4.62 13.61 -14.49
C THR A 335 3.94 12.84 -13.36
N LEU A 336 3.98 13.37 -12.14
CA LEU A 336 3.22 12.91 -10.98
C LEU A 336 1.82 13.55 -10.91
#